data_AF-A0A848UBH6-F1
#
_entry.id   AF-A0A848UBH6-F1
#
_cell.length_a   1.000
_cell.length_b   1.000
_cell.length_c   1.000
_cell.angle_alpha   90.00
_cell.angle_beta   90.00
_cell.angle_gamma   90.00
#
_symmetry.space_group_name_H-M   'P 1'
#
loop_
_entity.id
_entity.type
_entity.pdbx_description
1 polymer ?
#
loop_
_entity_poly.entity_id
_entity_poly.type
_entity_poly.pdbx_seq_one_letter_code
_entity_poly.pdbx_strand_id
1 'polypeptide(L)'
;MADSVMTFRLVVKEVAASQGVHATFMPKPLAGLQGSGMHVHMSLFRGDDNAFFDADDEHQLSPVAKSFMAGLITHAAEITAITNQTVNSYKRLVPGFEAPVHISWARNNRSGLIRVPIAKKGNPLATRIEYRSPDPGCNPYLAFSLLLAAGMRGIERGYELPEEADANLFEMDDAALSKLGINQLPQSLSDALRTMESSELVYEALGEHIFEWFLRNKRREWRDYKTHVSQFELDRYLGSM
;
A
#
# COMPACT_ATOMS: atom_id res chain seq x y z
N MET A 1 -17.01 -4.83 -0.49
CA MET A 1 -16.13 -3.64 -0.67
C MET A 1 -15.42 -3.65 -2.02
N ALA A 2 -14.74 -4.73 -2.44
CA ALA A 2 -14.05 -4.76 -3.74
C ALA A 2 -14.97 -4.50 -4.95
N ASP A 3 -16.18 -5.09 -4.96
CA ASP A 3 -17.21 -4.80 -5.98
C ASP A 3 -17.59 -3.31 -6.02
N SER A 4 -17.66 -2.67 -4.84
CA SER A 4 -17.94 -1.24 -4.72
C SER A 4 -16.81 -0.41 -5.33
N VAL A 5 -15.55 -0.82 -5.17
CA VAL A 5 -14.40 -0.16 -5.85
C VAL A 5 -14.49 -0.32 -7.37
N MET A 6 -14.80 -1.53 -7.86
CA MET A 6 -15.00 -1.76 -9.31
C MET A 6 -16.12 -0.87 -9.86
N THR A 7 -17.26 -0.87 -9.18
CA THR A 7 -18.45 -0.09 -9.55
C THR A 7 -18.17 1.40 -9.52
N PHE A 8 -17.50 1.89 -8.47
CA PHE A 8 -17.12 3.29 -8.33
C PHE A 8 -16.23 3.75 -9.49
N ARG A 9 -15.21 2.96 -9.85
CA ARG A 9 -14.32 3.29 -10.98
C ARG A 9 -15.08 3.38 -12.30
N LEU A 10 -16.04 2.49 -12.53
CA LEU A 10 -16.90 2.51 -13.71
C LEU A 10 -17.76 3.78 -13.71
N VAL A 11 -18.54 4.00 -12.65
CA VAL A 11 -19.47 5.14 -12.55
C VAL A 11 -18.74 6.47 -12.72
N VAL A 12 -17.59 6.67 -12.08
CA VAL A 12 -16.80 7.90 -12.22
C VAL A 12 -16.34 8.12 -13.67
N LYS A 13 -15.90 7.07 -14.37
CA LYS A 13 -15.48 7.17 -15.77
C LYS A 13 -16.65 7.49 -16.70
N GLU A 14 -17.80 6.83 -16.50
CA GLU A 14 -19.00 7.06 -17.32
C GLU A 14 -19.55 8.47 -17.13
N VAL A 15 -19.65 8.94 -15.87
CA VAL A 15 -20.10 10.30 -15.58
C VAL A 15 -19.13 11.32 -16.18
N ALA A 16 -17.81 11.14 -16.03
CA ALA A 16 -16.82 12.03 -16.63
C ALA A 16 -16.94 12.08 -18.16
N ALA A 17 -17.05 10.91 -18.81
CA ALA A 17 -17.22 10.82 -20.26
C ALA A 17 -18.49 11.54 -20.73
N SER A 18 -19.61 11.41 -19.99
CA SER A 18 -20.86 12.12 -20.29
C SER A 18 -20.73 13.65 -20.22
N GLN A 19 -19.76 14.16 -19.46
CA GLN A 19 -19.46 15.58 -19.31
C GLN A 19 -18.29 16.03 -20.22
N GLY A 20 -17.82 15.17 -21.13
CA GLY A 20 -16.74 15.50 -22.06
C GLY A 20 -15.34 15.55 -21.42
N VAL A 21 -15.14 14.95 -20.24
CA VAL A 21 -13.84 14.89 -19.54
C VAL A 21 -13.37 13.45 -19.33
N HIS A 22 -12.05 13.24 -19.24
CA HIS A 22 -11.47 11.91 -19.02
C HIS A 22 -11.05 11.72 -17.56
N ALA A 23 -11.78 10.88 -16.81
CA ALA A 23 -11.35 10.46 -15.48
C ALA A 23 -10.38 9.27 -15.57
N THR A 24 -9.28 9.34 -14.82
CA THR A 24 -8.29 8.27 -14.71
C THR A 24 -8.01 7.93 -13.26
N PHE A 25 -7.72 6.64 -13.02
CA PHE A 25 -7.26 6.10 -11.75
C PHE A 25 -5.78 5.70 -11.79
N MET A 26 -5.05 6.29 -12.74
CA MET A 26 -3.60 6.13 -12.84
C MET A 26 -2.92 6.64 -11.55
N PRO A 27 -1.97 5.89 -10.96
CA PRO A 27 -1.35 6.27 -9.69
C PRO A 27 -0.63 7.62 -9.70
N LYS A 28 0.05 7.96 -10.79
CA LYS A 28 0.83 9.18 -10.98
C LYS A 28 0.72 9.66 -12.44
N PRO A 29 -0.37 10.35 -12.81
CA PRO A 29 -0.56 10.81 -14.18
C PRO A 29 0.31 12.01 -14.53
N LEU A 30 0.71 12.82 -13.54
CA LEU A 30 1.47 14.06 -13.73
C LEU A 30 2.75 14.06 -12.86
N ALA A 31 3.87 14.40 -13.46
CA ALA A 31 5.14 14.61 -12.74
C ALA A 31 5.07 15.87 -11.87
N GLY A 32 5.74 15.86 -10.72
CA GLY A 32 5.80 17.02 -9.82
C GLY A 32 4.50 17.36 -9.06
N LEU A 33 3.41 16.61 -9.25
CA LEU A 33 2.14 16.78 -8.54
C LEU A 33 1.78 15.54 -7.72
N GLN A 34 0.84 15.66 -6.78
CA GLN A 34 0.36 14.52 -6.00
C GLN A 34 -0.21 13.41 -6.90
N GLY A 35 -0.02 12.15 -6.47
CA GLY A 35 -0.62 11.00 -7.13
C GLY A 35 -1.97 10.60 -6.52
N SER A 36 -2.61 9.60 -7.12
CA SER A 36 -3.85 9.01 -6.61
C SER A 36 -3.54 7.76 -5.78
N GLY A 37 -3.99 7.76 -4.52
CA GLY A 37 -3.97 6.60 -3.63
C GLY A 37 -5.34 5.98 -3.45
N MET A 38 -5.36 4.71 -3.06
CA MET A 38 -6.56 4.00 -2.59
C MET A 38 -6.30 3.56 -1.15
N HIS A 39 -6.47 4.48 -0.20
CA HIS A 39 -6.23 4.16 1.21
C HIS A 39 -7.28 3.16 1.69
N VAL A 40 -6.81 2.08 2.30
CA VAL A 40 -7.67 0.97 2.72
C VAL A 40 -7.85 1.04 4.22
N HIS A 41 -9.06 1.40 4.65
CA HIS A 41 -9.45 1.36 6.05
C HIS A 41 -9.89 -0.06 6.42
N MET A 42 -9.32 -0.62 7.49
CA MET A 42 -9.58 -1.99 7.93
C MET A 42 -9.91 -2.06 9.42
N SER A 43 -10.84 -2.95 9.74
CA SER A 43 -11.29 -3.30 11.09
C SER A 43 -11.74 -4.75 11.09
N LEU A 44 -11.34 -5.55 12.08
CA LEU A 44 -11.86 -6.90 12.27
C LEU A 44 -12.99 -6.89 13.29
N PHE A 45 -14.00 -7.73 13.05
CA PHE A 45 -15.15 -7.86 13.93
C PHE A 45 -15.27 -9.31 14.41
N ARG A 46 -15.64 -9.49 15.67
CA ARG A 46 -16.00 -10.78 16.26
C ARG A 46 -17.44 -10.68 16.72
N GLY A 47 -18.37 -11.21 15.93
CA GLY A 47 -19.79 -10.87 16.10
C GLY A 47 -20.00 -9.39 15.81
N ASP A 48 -20.66 -8.69 16.72
CA ASP A 48 -20.92 -7.25 16.60
C ASP A 48 -19.80 -6.37 17.19
N ASP A 49 -18.83 -6.98 17.87
CA ASP A 49 -17.74 -6.26 18.54
C ASP A 49 -16.56 -6.01 17.59
N ASN A 50 -16.10 -4.75 17.57
CA ASN A 50 -14.89 -4.39 16.84
C ASN A 50 -13.65 -4.89 17.60
N ALA A 51 -13.05 -5.96 17.07
CA ALA A 51 -11.90 -6.62 17.67
C ALA A 51 -10.63 -5.75 17.69
N PHE A 52 -10.59 -4.61 17.00
CA PHE A 52 -9.46 -3.68 17.04
C PHE A 52 -9.52 -2.69 18.20
N PHE A 53 -10.69 -2.52 18.83
CA PHE A 53 -10.86 -1.60 19.95
C PHE A 53 -10.53 -2.28 21.29
N ASP A 54 -9.88 -1.54 22.17
CA ASP A 54 -9.67 -1.89 23.57
C ASP A 54 -9.85 -0.61 24.39
N ALA A 55 -10.66 -0.61 25.45
CA ALA A 55 -10.89 0.59 26.25
C ALA A 55 -9.75 0.85 27.25
N ASP A 56 -8.99 -0.19 27.61
CA ASP A 56 -7.97 -0.15 28.66
C ASP A 56 -6.58 0.19 28.09
N ASP A 57 -6.40 0.08 26.77
CA ASP A 57 -5.21 0.54 26.08
C ASP A 57 -5.17 2.07 25.95
N GLU A 58 -4.02 2.69 26.21
CA GLU A 58 -3.83 4.15 26.15
C GLU A 58 -4.21 4.74 24.78
N HIS A 59 -4.10 3.95 23.71
CA HIS A 59 -4.38 4.36 22.34
C HIS A 59 -5.65 3.74 21.78
N GLN A 60 -6.42 3.10 22.65
CA GLN A 60 -7.64 2.38 22.35
C GLN A 60 -7.47 1.29 21.28
N LEU A 61 -6.29 0.67 21.26
CA LEU A 61 -5.87 -0.29 20.26
C LEU A 61 -5.62 -1.66 20.90
N SER A 62 -6.43 -2.64 20.53
CA SER A 62 -6.35 -3.98 21.11
C SER A 62 -5.06 -4.72 20.74
N PRO A 63 -4.68 -5.76 21.49
CA PRO A 63 -3.62 -6.68 21.09
C PRO A 63 -3.85 -7.28 19.69
N VAL A 64 -5.11 -7.57 19.34
CA VAL A 64 -5.49 -8.08 18.00
C VAL A 64 -5.13 -7.07 16.91
N ALA A 65 -5.45 -5.78 17.11
CA ALA A 65 -5.08 -4.74 16.15
C ALA A 65 -3.56 -4.56 16.04
N LYS A 66 -2.84 -4.60 17.17
CA LYS A 66 -1.38 -4.49 17.19
C LYS A 66 -0.72 -5.63 16.42
N SER A 67 -1.11 -6.88 16.67
CA SER A 67 -0.59 -8.03 15.91
C SER A 67 -1.01 -8.02 14.43
N PHE A 68 -2.22 -7.55 14.11
CA PHE A 68 -2.64 -7.38 12.72
C PHE A 68 -1.79 -6.35 11.97
N MET A 69 -1.51 -5.20 12.59
CA MET A 69 -0.60 -4.20 12.03
C MET A 69 0.84 -4.71 11.93
N ALA A 70 1.31 -5.49 12.91
CA ALA A 70 2.63 -6.12 12.85
C ALA A 70 2.75 -7.03 11.63
N GLY A 71 1.75 -7.87 11.36
CA GLY A 71 1.67 -8.66 10.13
C GLY A 71 1.76 -7.83 8.86
N LEU A 72 0.99 -6.73 8.77
CA LEU A 72 1.04 -5.82 7.63
C LEU A 72 2.41 -5.14 7.43
N ILE A 73 3.11 -4.80 8.51
CA ILE A 73 4.47 -4.22 8.47
C ILE A 73 5.46 -5.27 7.98
N THR A 74 5.47 -6.46 8.59
CA THR A 74 6.37 -7.56 8.24
C THR A 74 6.25 -7.94 6.76
N HIS A 75 5.03 -8.01 6.24
CA HIS A 75 4.74 -8.47 4.90
C HIS A 75 4.60 -7.32 3.88
N ALA A 76 4.83 -6.07 4.27
CA ALA A 76 4.59 -4.90 3.43
C ALA A 76 5.31 -4.97 2.07
N ALA A 77 6.58 -5.35 2.07
CA ALA A 77 7.40 -5.38 0.86
C ALA A 77 6.91 -6.44 -0.14
N GLU A 78 6.58 -7.65 0.33
CA GLU A 78 6.14 -8.76 -0.54
C GLU A 78 4.72 -8.58 -1.11
N ILE A 79 3.81 -7.92 -0.38
CA ILE A 79 2.46 -7.62 -0.90
C ILE A 79 2.45 -6.37 -1.81
N THR A 80 3.56 -5.64 -1.90
CA THR A 80 3.64 -4.38 -2.67
C THR A 80 3.34 -4.59 -4.15
N ALA A 81 3.84 -5.66 -4.76
CA ALA A 81 3.62 -5.93 -6.19
C ALA A 81 2.12 -6.03 -6.54
N ILE A 82 1.29 -6.48 -5.59
CA ILE A 82 -0.16 -6.65 -5.78
C ILE A 82 -0.93 -5.40 -5.37
N THR A 83 -0.47 -4.64 -4.38
CA THR A 83 -1.11 -3.38 -3.97
C THR A 83 -0.73 -2.20 -4.88
N ASN A 84 0.39 -2.31 -5.59
CA ASN A 84 0.99 -1.31 -6.48
C ASN A 84 1.40 -2.00 -7.80
N GLN A 85 0.40 -2.33 -8.63
CA GLN A 85 0.54 -3.32 -9.70
C GLN A 85 1.19 -2.82 -10.98
N THR A 86 1.46 -1.53 -11.13
CA THR A 86 1.91 -0.95 -12.39
C THR A 86 3.28 -0.32 -12.25
N VAL A 87 4.01 -0.17 -13.36
CA VAL A 87 5.26 0.63 -13.34
C VAL A 87 5.01 2.05 -12.84
N ASN A 88 3.83 2.62 -13.14
CA ASN A 88 3.47 3.97 -12.73
C ASN A 88 3.21 4.10 -11.22
N SER A 89 2.80 3.02 -10.54
CA SER A 89 2.63 2.98 -9.09
C SER A 89 3.88 3.44 -8.34
N TYR A 90 5.06 3.02 -8.80
CA TYR A 90 6.35 3.37 -8.18
C TYR A 90 6.78 4.81 -8.45
N LYS A 91 6.13 5.52 -9.39
CA LYS A 91 6.29 6.97 -9.55
C LYS A 91 5.43 7.76 -8.55
N ARG A 92 4.45 7.09 -7.90
CA ARG A 92 3.69 7.64 -6.77
C ARG A 92 4.44 7.47 -5.45
N LEU A 93 5.05 6.31 -5.24
CA LEU A 93 5.80 5.95 -4.02
C LEU A 93 7.18 6.62 -3.97
N VAL A 94 7.21 7.95 -4.05
CA VAL A 94 8.42 8.77 -3.94
C VAL A 94 8.23 9.83 -2.85
N PRO A 95 9.30 10.25 -2.15
CA PRO A 95 9.20 11.25 -1.10
C PRO A 95 8.59 12.58 -1.59
N GLY A 96 7.93 13.31 -0.70
CA GLY A 96 7.44 14.68 -0.95
C GLY A 96 6.01 14.83 -1.50
N PHE A 97 5.26 13.73 -1.68
CA PHE A 97 3.90 13.76 -2.25
C PHE A 97 2.84 13.05 -1.38
N GLU A 98 3.03 13.03 -0.05
CA GLU A 98 2.17 12.36 0.94
C GLU A 98 1.99 10.84 0.79
N ALA A 99 2.61 10.21 -0.22
CA ALA A 99 2.62 8.76 -0.39
C ALA A 99 3.61 8.10 0.60
N PRO A 100 3.27 6.94 1.18
CA PRO A 100 4.18 6.25 2.09
C PRO A 100 5.33 5.62 1.29
N VAL A 101 6.57 5.88 1.72
CA VAL A 101 7.78 5.27 1.14
C VAL A 101 8.40 4.27 2.11
N HIS A 102 8.31 4.56 3.41
CA HIS A 102 8.88 3.76 4.48
C HIS A 102 7.84 2.84 5.11
N ILE A 103 8.29 1.64 5.48
CA ILE A 103 7.50 0.61 6.16
C ILE A 103 7.47 0.98 7.64
N SER A 104 6.50 1.80 8.01
CA SER A 104 6.33 2.30 9.37
C SER A 104 4.85 2.54 9.69
N TRP A 105 4.54 2.73 10.96
CA TRP A 105 3.19 3.09 11.40
C TRP A 105 3.22 4.26 12.36
N ALA A 106 2.17 5.08 12.31
CA ALA A 106 2.03 6.23 13.22
C ALA A 106 0.57 6.58 13.45
N ARG A 107 0.26 7.12 14.63
CA ARG A 107 -1.05 7.67 14.98
C ARG A 107 -1.17 9.06 14.40
N ASN A 108 -2.28 9.31 13.72
CA ASN A 108 -2.62 10.59 13.09
C ASN A 108 -1.57 11.19 12.13
N ASN A 109 -0.48 10.50 11.79
CA ASN A 109 0.53 10.98 10.86
C ASN A 109 0.29 10.43 9.45
N ARG A 110 0.26 11.31 8.45
CA ARG A 110 -0.02 10.97 7.04
C ARG A 110 1.21 10.53 6.28
N SER A 111 2.12 9.86 6.94
CA SER A 111 3.40 9.52 6.35
C SER A 111 3.83 8.09 6.58
N GLY A 112 3.38 7.51 7.71
CA GLY A 112 3.43 6.07 7.90
C GLY A 112 2.69 5.34 6.80
N LEU A 113 3.19 4.15 6.49
CA LEU A 113 2.50 3.15 5.66
C LEU A 113 1.15 2.81 6.26
N ILE A 114 1.13 2.59 7.58
CA ILE A 114 -0.09 2.43 8.36
C ILE A 114 -0.31 3.71 9.17
N ARG A 115 -1.48 4.30 9.00
CA ARG A 115 -1.97 5.34 9.90
C ARG A 115 -3.04 4.76 10.79
N VAL A 116 -2.98 5.06 12.08
CA VAL A 116 -4.09 4.82 13.00
C VAL A 116 -4.86 6.13 13.19
N PRO A 117 -6.07 6.29 12.61
CA PRO A 117 -6.87 7.48 12.80
C PRO A 117 -7.35 7.56 14.26
N ILE A 118 -7.38 8.77 14.81
CA ILE A 118 -7.97 9.01 16.12
C ILE A 118 -9.46 8.67 16.05
N ALA A 119 -9.92 7.72 16.86
CA ALA A 119 -11.33 7.36 16.93
C ALA A 119 -12.14 8.56 17.45
N LYS A 120 -13.36 8.74 16.93
CA LYS A 120 -14.28 9.72 17.52
C LYS A 120 -14.61 9.26 18.94
N LYS A 121 -14.51 10.16 19.92
CA LYS A 121 -14.83 9.87 21.33
C LYS A 121 -16.19 9.17 21.43
N GLY A 122 -16.24 8.07 22.19
CA GLY A 122 -17.48 7.34 22.46
C GLY A 122 -17.99 6.44 21.33
N ASN A 123 -17.18 6.15 20.30
CA ASN A 123 -17.55 5.18 19.26
C ASN A 123 -16.52 4.05 19.11
N PRO A 124 -16.62 2.98 19.93
CA PRO A 124 -15.78 1.79 19.84
C PRO A 124 -15.76 1.13 18.44
N LEU A 125 -16.87 1.22 17.71
CA LEU A 125 -17.00 0.62 16.38
C LEU A 125 -16.17 1.35 15.32
N ALA A 126 -15.70 2.58 15.60
CA ALA A 126 -14.94 3.38 14.65
C ALA A 126 -13.43 3.07 14.60
N THR A 127 -12.90 2.27 15.54
CA THR A 127 -11.48 1.91 15.58
C THR A 127 -11.10 1.13 14.34
N ARG A 128 -10.09 1.63 13.64
CA ARG A 128 -9.64 1.09 12.35
C ARG A 128 -8.21 1.50 12.11
N ILE A 129 -7.56 0.80 11.20
CA ILE A 129 -6.27 1.20 10.64
C ILE A 129 -6.46 1.66 9.21
N GLU A 130 -5.56 2.49 8.71
CA GLU A 130 -5.53 3.00 7.33
C GLU A 130 -4.22 2.56 6.69
N TYR A 131 -4.27 1.59 5.77
CA TYR A 131 -3.11 1.15 4.99
C TYR A 131 -3.04 1.95 3.68
N ARG A 132 -1.98 2.74 3.48
CA ARG A 132 -1.97 3.88 2.53
C ARG A 132 -1.23 3.62 1.22
N SER A 133 -0.50 2.51 1.16
CA SER A 133 0.30 2.13 -0.02
C SER A 133 -0.52 1.73 -1.27
N PRO A 134 -1.69 1.09 -1.19
CA PRO A 134 -2.41 0.71 -2.39
C PRO A 134 -2.81 1.92 -3.23
N ASP A 135 -2.78 1.73 -4.55
CA ASP A 135 -3.25 2.71 -5.52
C ASP A 135 -4.49 2.19 -6.26
N PRO A 136 -5.30 3.05 -6.90
CA PRO A 136 -6.54 2.62 -7.53
C PRO A 136 -6.33 1.91 -8.88
N GLY A 137 -5.07 1.74 -9.32
CA GLY A 137 -4.68 0.92 -10.47
C GLY A 137 -4.60 -0.58 -10.13
N CYS A 138 -4.58 -0.95 -8.85
CA CYS A 138 -4.56 -2.35 -8.45
C CYS A 138 -5.91 -3.07 -8.69
N ASN A 139 -5.86 -4.40 -8.66
CA ASN A 139 -7.04 -5.25 -8.53
C ASN A 139 -7.46 -5.28 -7.04
N PRO A 140 -8.63 -4.71 -6.67
CA PRO A 140 -9.02 -4.58 -5.27
C PRO A 140 -9.29 -5.93 -4.59
N TYR A 141 -9.69 -6.96 -5.33
CA TYR A 141 -9.89 -8.30 -4.76
C TYR A 141 -8.56 -8.88 -4.29
N LEU A 142 -7.54 -8.87 -5.15
CA LEU A 142 -6.20 -9.37 -4.81
C LEU A 142 -5.55 -8.55 -3.70
N ALA A 143 -5.69 -7.22 -3.77
CA ALA A 143 -5.16 -6.33 -2.75
C ALA A 143 -5.79 -6.59 -1.38
N PHE A 144 -7.12 -6.70 -1.30
CA PHE A 144 -7.79 -6.96 -0.03
C PHE A 144 -7.50 -8.36 0.52
N SER A 145 -7.39 -9.38 -0.34
CA SER A 145 -7.00 -10.73 0.08
C SER A 145 -5.63 -10.75 0.74
N LEU A 146 -4.63 -10.07 0.16
CA LEU A 146 -3.29 -10.04 0.74
C LEU A 146 -3.17 -9.16 1.98
N LEU A 147 -3.87 -8.03 2.04
CA LEU A 147 -3.91 -7.21 3.25
C LEU A 147 -4.53 -7.99 4.42
N LEU A 148 -5.61 -8.74 4.15
CA LEU A 148 -6.21 -9.63 5.14
C LEU A 148 -5.25 -10.76 5.53
N ALA A 149 -4.67 -11.47 4.55
CA ALA A 149 -3.75 -12.58 4.81
C ALA A 149 -2.52 -12.15 5.62
N ALA A 150 -1.89 -11.02 5.27
CA ALA A 150 -0.76 -10.45 6.00
C ALA A 150 -1.13 -10.10 7.45
N GLY A 151 -2.26 -9.42 7.66
CA GLY A 151 -2.70 -9.08 9.00
C GLY A 151 -3.10 -10.30 9.84
N MET A 152 -3.78 -11.28 9.25
CA MET A 152 -4.11 -12.54 9.92
C MET A 152 -2.87 -13.34 10.31
N ARG A 153 -1.83 -13.38 9.44
CA ARG A 153 -0.55 -14.02 9.77
C ARG A 153 0.09 -13.42 11.02
N GLY A 154 0.02 -12.09 11.15
CA GLY A 154 0.50 -11.39 12.34
C GLY A 154 -0.23 -11.81 13.62
N ILE A 155 -1.55 -11.99 13.56
CA ILE A 155 -2.35 -12.51 14.68
C ILE A 155 -1.99 -13.97 14.98
N GLU A 156 -1.96 -14.84 13.97
CA GLU A 156 -1.73 -16.28 14.11
C GLU A 156 -0.34 -16.61 14.67
N ARG A 157 0.68 -15.87 14.22
CA ARG A 157 2.08 -16.08 14.65
C ARG A 157 2.50 -15.17 15.81
N GLY A 158 1.59 -14.36 16.35
CA GLY A 158 1.85 -13.48 17.50
C GLY A 158 2.93 -12.44 17.24
N TYR A 159 2.91 -11.80 16.07
CA TYR A 159 3.91 -10.79 15.74
C TYR A 159 3.79 -9.57 16.65
N GLU A 160 4.96 -9.07 17.06
CA GLU A 160 5.09 -7.86 17.86
C GLU A 160 5.11 -6.64 16.95
N LEU A 161 4.28 -5.66 17.28
CA LEU A 161 4.26 -4.39 16.57
C LEU A 161 5.53 -3.60 16.92
N PRO A 162 6.32 -3.14 15.94
CA PRO A 162 7.47 -2.28 16.24
C PRO A 162 7.01 -0.96 16.86
N GLU A 163 7.96 -0.22 17.41
CA GLU A 163 7.70 1.10 17.98
C GLU A 163 7.05 2.04 16.96
N GLU A 164 6.22 2.95 17.47
CA GLU A 164 5.59 3.97 16.66
C GLU A 164 6.64 4.88 16.02
N ALA A 165 6.46 5.16 14.75
CA ALA A 165 7.38 5.98 13.99
C ALA A 165 7.24 7.46 14.37
N ASP A 166 8.35 8.14 14.69
CA ASP A 166 8.37 9.56 15.06
C ASP A 166 7.83 10.47 13.92
N ALA A 167 7.23 11.60 14.27
CA ALA A 167 6.80 12.60 13.31
C ALA A 167 7.96 13.15 12.45
N ASN A 168 9.20 13.11 12.94
CA ASN A 168 10.38 13.68 12.28
C ASN A 168 11.05 12.76 11.26
N LEU A 169 10.49 11.58 10.96
CA LEU A 169 11.09 10.62 10.01
C LEU A 169 11.29 11.18 8.59
N PHE A 170 10.61 12.27 8.21
CA PHE A 170 10.77 12.94 6.90
C PHE A 170 12.07 13.70 6.75
N GLU A 171 12.69 14.08 7.86
CA GLU A 171 13.94 14.83 7.86
C GLU A 171 15.16 13.92 7.95
N MET A 172 14.95 12.64 8.24
CA MET A 172 16.01 11.64 8.34
C MET A 172 16.36 11.07 6.96
N ASP A 173 17.65 10.84 6.73
CA ASP A 173 18.09 10.12 5.55
C ASP A 173 17.76 8.62 5.65
N ASP A 174 17.72 7.94 4.50
CA ASP A 174 17.37 6.52 4.43
C ASP A 174 18.35 5.61 5.21
N ALA A 175 19.61 6.04 5.38
CA ALA A 175 20.62 5.28 6.11
C ALA A 175 20.36 5.33 7.63
N ALA A 176 19.92 6.47 8.15
CA ALA A 176 19.53 6.62 9.55
C ALA A 176 18.23 5.85 9.84
N LEU A 177 17.26 5.89 8.92
CA LEU A 177 16.01 5.13 9.04
C LEU A 177 16.25 3.62 9.03
N SER A 178 17.15 3.14 8.18
CA SER A 178 17.53 1.72 8.15
C SER A 178 18.15 1.25 9.47
N LYS A 179 18.94 2.10 10.15
CA LYS A 179 19.49 1.79 11.48
C LYS A 179 18.42 1.68 12.57
N LEU A 180 17.26 2.31 12.37
CA LEU A 180 16.07 2.20 13.22
C LEU A 180 15.18 1.01 12.83
N GLY A 181 15.60 0.17 11.87
CA GLY A 181 14.81 -0.95 11.36
C GLY A 181 13.67 -0.54 10.42
N ILE A 182 13.61 0.74 10.03
CA ILE A 182 12.58 1.27 9.12
C ILE A 182 13.07 1.12 7.68
N ASN A 183 12.61 0.06 7.04
CA ASN A 183 12.94 -0.24 5.64
C ASN A 183 12.03 0.51 4.67
N GLN A 184 12.44 0.65 3.42
CA GLN A 184 11.60 1.19 2.35
C GLN A 184 10.74 0.11 1.69
N LEU A 185 9.60 0.51 1.15
CA LEU A 185 8.86 -0.28 0.16
C LEU A 185 9.73 -0.49 -1.09
N PRO A 186 9.47 -1.54 -1.88
CA PRO A 186 10.12 -1.71 -3.18
C PRO A 186 10.01 -0.46 -4.06
N GLN A 187 11.13 -0.05 -4.65
CA GLN A 187 11.26 1.21 -5.41
C GLN A 187 10.92 1.06 -6.90
N SER A 188 10.65 -0.16 -7.35
CA SER A 188 10.25 -0.44 -8.72
C SER A 188 9.36 -1.68 -8.81
N LEU A 189 8.61 -1.81 -9.91
CA LEU A 189 7.84 -3.03 -10.18
C LEU A 189 8.76 -4.26 -10.21
N SER A 190 9.99 -4.12 -10.74
CA SER A 190 10.95 -5.23 -10.75
C SER A 190 11.36 -5.67 -9.35
N ASP A 191 11.60 -4.73 -8.44
CA ASP A 191 12.02 -5.06 -7.07
C ASP A 191 10.86 -5.69 -6.31
N ALA A 192 9.64 -5.15 -6.48
CA ALA A 192 8.45 -5.71 -5.86
C ALA A 192 8.18 -7.14 -6.35
N LEU A 193 8.34 -7.42 -7.65
CA LEU A 193 8.18 -8.76 -8.20
C LEU A 193 9.25 -9.73 -7.69
N ARG A 194 10.50 -9.26 -7.48
CA ARG A 194 11.57 -10.08 -6.90
C ARG A 194 11.25 -10.45 -5.44
N THR A 195 10.80 -9.48 -4.65
CA THR A 195 10.40 -9.71 -3.26
C THR A 195 9.18 -10.62 -3.16
N MET A 196 8.17 -10.41 -4.02
CA MET A 196 6.96 -11.25 -4.08
C MET A 196 7.29 -12.69 -4.47
N GLU A 197 8.23 -12.93 -5.39
CA GLU A 197 8.55 -14.30 -5.84
C GLU A 197 9.06 -15.20 -4.72
N SER A 198 9.77 -14.64 -3.73
CA SER A 198 10.23 -15.37 -2.55
C SER A 198 9.21 -15.48 -1.42
N SER A 199 7.98 -14.99 -1.61
CA SER A 199 6.98 -14.88 -0.55
C SER A 199 6.12 -16.13 -0.40
N GLU A 200 6.29 -16.83 0.73
CA GLU A 200 5.39 -17.90 1.15
C GLU A 200 3.96 -17.39 1.37
N LEU A 201 3.80 -16.24 2.04
CA LEU A 201 2.48 -15.68 2.35
C LEU A 201 1.69 -15.35 1.08
N VAL A 202 2.32 -14.68 0.11
CA VAL A 202 1.64 -14.30 -1.13
C VAL A 202 1.33 -15.53 -1.98
N TYR A 203 2.22 -16.53 -2.02
CA TYR A 203 1.97 -17.79 -2.70
C TYR A 203 0.77 -18.53 -2.10
N GLU A 204 0.73 -18.72 -0.78
CA GLU A 204 -0.37 -19.39 -0.09
C GLU A 204 -1.70 -18.66 -0.23
N ALA A 205 -1.70 -17.33 -0.10
CA ALA A 205 -2.93 -16.54 -0.12
C ALA A 205 -3.57 -16.42 -1.51
N LEU A 206 -2.76 -16.44 -2.59
CA LEU A 206 -3.26 -16.35 -3.96
C LEU A 206 -3.44 -17.72 -4.63
N GLY A 207 -2.72 -18.73 -4.15
CA GLY A 207 -2.59 -20.02 -4.81
C GLY A 207 -1.71 -19.95 -6.06
N GLU A 208 -1.18 -21.12 -6.44
CA GLU A 208 -0.23 -21.32 -7.53
C GLU A 208 -0.67 -20.61 -8.83
N HIS A 209 -1.90 -20.86 -9.28
CA HIS A 209 -2.40 -20.34 -10.54
C HIS A 209 -2.36 -18.80 -10.62
N ILE A 210 -2.88 -18.09 -9.60
CA ILE A 210 -2.92 -16.63 -9.61
C ILE A 210 -1.50 -16.07 -9.45
N PHE A 211 -0.72 -16.64 -8.53
CA PHE A 211 0.64 -16.21 -8.23
C PHE A 211 1.53 -16.25 -9.48
N GLU A 212 1.58 -17.39 -10.17
CA GLU A 212 2.42 -17.58 -11.36
C GLU A 212 2.01 -16.66 -12.52
N TRP A 213 0.71 -16.58 -12.81
CA TRP A 213 0.21 -15.75 -13.90
C TRP A 213 0.41 -14.26 -13.62
N PHE A 214 0.28 -13.84 -12.36
CA PHE A 214 0.55 -12.46 -11.97
C PHE A 214 2.02 -12.11 -12.20
N LEU A 215 2.96 -12.91 -11.69
CA LEU A 215 4.39 -12.71 -11.91
C LEU A 215 4.74 -12.66 -13.40
N ARG A 216 4.23 -13.63 -14.19
CA ARG A 216 4.48 -13.69 -15.64
C ARG A 216 3.98 -12.43 -16.35
N ASN A 217 2.75 -12.00 -16.05
CA ASN A 217 2.16 -10.82 -16.68
C ASN A 217 2.95 -9.55 -16.35
N LYS A 218 3.30 -9.36 -15.08
CA LYS A 218 3.99 -8.15 -14.62
C LYS A 218 5.47 -8.10 -14.98
N ARG A 219 6.13 -9.25 -15.11
CA ARG A 219 7.48 -9.32 -15.70
C ARG A 219 7.50 -8.91 -17.17
N ARG A 220 6.47 -9.28 -17.93
CA ARG A 220 6.32 -8.81 -19.32
C ARG A 220 6.11 -7.29 -19.36
N GLU A 221 5.18 -6.76 -18.57
CA GLU A 221 4.97 -5.30 -18.47
C GLU A 221 6.27 -4.55 -18.15
N TRP A 222 7.04 -5.03 -17.17
CA TRP A 222 8.34 -4.44 -16.82
C TRP A 222 9.36 -4.53 -17.97
N ARG A 223 9.41 -5.65 -18.69
CA ARG A 223 10.31 -5.84 -19.82
C ARG A 223 10.00 -4.85 -20.93
N ASP A 224 8.71 -4.70 -21.27
CA ASP A 224 8.25 -3.77 -22.29
C ASP A 224 8.62 -2.33 -21.91
N TYR A 225 8.40 -1.95 -20.65
CA TYR A 225 8.82 -0.64 -20.13
C TYR A 225 10.34 -0.42 -20.22
N LYS A 226 11.16 -1.42 -19.87
CA LYS A 226 12.63 -1.29 -19.90
C LYS A 226 13.17 -1.09 -21.31
N THR A 227 12.46 -1.54 -22.34
CA THR A 227 12.85 -1.32 -23.74
C THR A 227 12.42 0.02 -24.32
N HIS A 228 11.60 0.78 -23.60
CA HIS A 228 11.13 2.08 -24.04
C HIS A 228 12.16 3.17 -23.73
N VAL A 229 12.56 3.95 -24.75
CA VAL A 229 13.38 5.16 -24.57
C VAL A 229 12.45 6.35 -24.40
N SER A 230 12.43 6.90 -23.19
CA SER A 230 11.55 8.01 -22.81
C SER A 230 12.12 9.37 -23.19
N GLN A 231 11.25 10.38 -23.28
CA GLN A 231 11.69 11.77 -23.51
C GLN A 231 12.68 12.26 -22.44
N PHE A 232 12.55 11.81 -21.18
CA PHE A 232 13.50 12.12 -20.11
C PHE A 232 14.95 11.69 -20.46
N GLU A 233 15.10 10.51 -21.05
CA GLU A 233 16.42 9.99 -21.45
C GLU A 233 16.97 10.78 -22.63
N LEU A 234 16.12 11.12 -23.61
CA LEU A 234 16.52 11.93 -24.76
C LEU A 234 16.97 13.34 -24.32
N ASP A 235 16.16 14.03 -23.52
CA ASP A 235 16.46 15.39 -23.04
C ASP A 235 17.76 15.44 -22.22
N ARG A 236 18.05 14.38 -21.45
CA ARG A 236 19.20 14.33 -20.54
C ARG A 236 20.49 13.87 -21.22
N TYR A 237 20.41 12.86 -22.08
CA TYR A 237 21.60 12.14 -22.57
C TYR A 237 21.91 12.40 -24.03
N LEU A 238 20.92 12.76 -24.85
CA LEU A 238 21.17 13.03 -26.28
C LEU A 238 21.87 14.39 -26.48
N GLY A 239 21.68 15.33 -25.55
CA GLY A 239 22.12 16.72 -25.69
C GLY A 239 21.32 17.45 -26.77
N SER A 240 21.40 18.79 -26.79
CA SER A 240 20.84 19.57 -27.89
C SER A 240 21.63 19.28 -29.18
N MET A 241 20.98 18.66 -30.17
CA MET A 241 21.38 18.89 -31.57
C MET A 241 21.01 20.31 -31.99
#